data_AF-A0ABD2Q7Q9-F1
#
_entry.id   AF-A0ABD2Q7Q9-F1
#
_cell.length_a   1.000
_cell.length_b   1.000
_cell.length_c   1.000
_cell.angle_alpha   90.00
_cell.angle_beta   90.00
_cell.angle_gamma   90.00
#
_symmetry.space_group_name_H-M   'P 1'
#
loop_
_entity.id
_entity.type
_entity.pdbx_description
1 polymer ?
#
loop_
_entity_poly.entity_id
_entity_poly.type
_entity_poly.pdbx_seq_one_letter_code
_entity_poly.pdbx_strand_id
1 'polypeptide(L)'
;MGFLFSIFFTAKLYSQLIDNDILGRIEIRTFFNYVMKKTWLVQTRIGLSLKDLTGEGNLQEYELESYIRDLVPELPQLKQIQEPFTNYYVHTVVRKFFFFLDPFRVNRVRIMDVLASGFLDSLSDLRNTNLTEIQLSENWFSAQSVIRIYTSYIQLDEDKNGLLSKNELAGYAKGILTEEFIDRVFQEFLTYNGQMDYKSYLDFVLAMENKSEPQSIGYFFRAFDIAGKGKLTYVVLKYFYDGITRRLVQTGSKEIVPFEDILTEIFDMGETVISLLIDVQGFLMYENREALVAESIEEAEL
;
A
#
# COMPACT_ATOMS: atom_id res chain seq x y z
N MET A 1 21.44 -19.18 -37.46
CA MET A 1 20.88 -18.29 -36.41
C MET A 1 19.93 -18.99 -35.42
N GLY A 2 19.32 -20.14 -35.73
CA GLY A 2 18.24 -20.71 -34.87
C GLY A 2 18.65 -21.32 -33.52
N PHE A 3 19.90 -21.74 -33.32
CA PHE A 3 20.29 -22.46 -32.09
C PHE A 3 20.67 -21.56 -30.90
N LEU A 4 21.09 -20.31 -31.13
CA LEU A 4 21.48 -19.41 -30.02
C LEU A 4 20.28 -18.82 -29.26
N PHE A 5 19.14 -18.68 -29.93
CA PHE A 5 17.95 -18.03 -29.38
C PHE A 5 16.90 -19.01 -28.85
N SER A 6 17.04 -20.31 -29.14
CA SER A 6 16.06 -21.34 -28.75
C SER A 6 15.91 -21.49 -27.24
N ILE A 7 16.96 -21.21 -26.46
CA ILE A 7 16.91 -21.20 -24.99
C ILE A 7 16.11 -20.02 -24.43
N PHE A 8 16.01 -18.91 -25.17
CA PHE A 8 15.29 -17.70 -24.74
C PHE A 8 13.86 -17.66 -25.28
N PHE A 9 13.58 -18.39 -26.36
CA PHE A 9 12.28 -18.44 -27.01
C PHE A 9 11.78 -19.88 -27.18
N THR A 10 11.09 -20.38 -26.17
CA THR A 10 10.59 -21.77 -26.12
C THR A 10 9.20 -21.91 -26.75
N ALA A 11 8.82 -23.13 -27.13
CA ALA A 11 7.45 -23.42 -27.62
C ALA A 11 6.36 -23.04 -26.61
N LYS A 12 6.64 -23.21 -25.30
CA LYS A 12 5.74 -22.77 -24.22
C LYS A 12 5.56 -21.25 -24.25
N LEU A 13 6.64 -20.49 -24.40
CA LEU A 13 6.57 -19.03 -24.47
C LEU A 13 5.85 -18.56 -25.74
N TYR A 14 6.14 -19.19 -26.88
CA TYR A 14 5.41 -18.91 -28.12
C TYR A 14 3.89 -19.09 -27.92
N SER A 15 3.47 -20.18 -27.28
CA SER A 15 2.06 -20.41 -26.95
C SER A 15 1.47 -19.40 -25.97
N GLN A 16 2.28 -18.73 -25.15
CA GLN A 16 1.82 -17.68 -24.23
C GLN A 16 1.69 -16.32 -24.90
N LEU A 17 2.44 -16.07 -25.98
CA LEU A 17 2.44 -14.78 -26.68
C LEU A 17 1.53 -14.75 -27.91
N ILE A 18 1.12 -15.92 -28.42
CA ILE A 18 0.19 -16.00 -29.53
C ILE A 18 -1.24 -15.71 -29.05
N ASP A 19 -1.89 -14.74 -29.68
CA ASP A 19 -3.26 -14.35 -29.36
C ASP A 19 -4.22 -14.86 -30.45
N ASN A 20 -4.43 -16.18 -30.46
CA ASN A 20 -5.36 -16.88 -31.36
C ASN A 20 -5.21 -16.55 -32.86
N ASP A 21 -4.03 -16.10 -33.30
CA ASP A 21 -3.76 -15.79 -34.69
C ASP A 21 -3.82 -17.06 -35.55
N ILE A 22 -4.72 -17.05 -36.54
CA ILE A 22 -5.01 -18.19 -37.42
C ILE A 22 -3.74 -18.66 -38.17
N LEU A 23 -2.78 -17.76 -38.39
CA LEU A 23 -1.55 -18.03 -39.13
C LEU A 23 -0.36 -18.37 -38.22
N GLY A 24 -0.56 -18.49 -36.90
CA GLY A 24 0.52 -18.82 -35.99
C GLY A 24 1.51 -17.67 -35.74
N ARG A 25 1.10 -16.41 -35.91
CA ARG A 25 2.00 -15.24 -35.82
C ARG A 25 1.86 -14.55 -34.48
N ILE A 26 2.97 -13.99 -34.01
CA ILE A 26 2.99 -13.11 -32.82
C ILE A 26 3.14 -11.68 -33.32
N GLU A 27 2.31 -10.78 -32.80
CA GLU A 27 2.44 -9.36 -33.08
C GLU A 27 3.82 -8.84 -32.61
N ILE A 28 4.50 -8.08 -33.47
CA ILE A 28 5.84 -7.56 -33.16
C ILE A 28 5.86 -6.71 -31.88
N ARG A 29 4.79 -5.96 -31.60
CA ARG A 29 4.65 -5.15 -30.38
C ARG A 29 4.60 -6.02 -29.13
N THR A 30 3.78 -7.08 -29.15
CA THR A 30 3.68 -8.06 -28.06
C THR A 30 5.00 -8.75 -27.79
N PHE A 31 5.70 -9.19 -28.85
CA PHE A 31 7.02 -9.80 -28.71
C PHE A 31 8.07 -8.80 -28.18
N PHE A 32 8.08 -7.57 -28.69
CA PHE A 32 8.99 -6.52 -28.22
C PHE A 32 8.77 -6.20 -26.73
N ASN A 33 7.52 -6.02 -26.31
CA ASN A 33 7.17 -5.76 -24.91
C ASN A 33 7.62 -6.91 -24.00
N TYR A 34 7.44 -8.16 -24.43
CA TYR A 34 7.95 -9.32 -23.71
C TYR A 34 9.48 -9.26 -23.52
N VAL A 35 10.24 -9.02 -24.60
CA VAL A 35 11.70 -8.97 -24.55
C VAL A 35 12.17 -7.84 -23.64
N MET A 36 11.54 -6.67 -23.72
CA MET A 36 11.84 -5.53 -22.85
C MET A 36 11.57 -5.85 -21.38
N LYS A 37 10.39 -6.42 -21.06
CA LYS A 37 10.04 -6.83 -19.69
C LYS A 37 11.01 -7.88 -19.15
N LYS A 38 11.34 -8.90 -19.96
CA LYS A 38 12.29 -9.96 -19.59
C LYS A 38 13.69 -9.40 -19.30
N THR A 39 14.17 -8.52 -20.18
CA THR A 39 15.48 -7.86 -20.04
C THR A 39 15.51 -7.02 -18.77
N TRP A 40 14.45 -6.25 -18.53
CA TRP A 40 14.33 -5.43 -17.33
C TRP A 40 14.34 -6.26 -16.06
N LEU A 41 13.57 -7.35 -15.97
CA LEU A 41 13.58 -8.23 -14.80
C LEU A 41 14.98 -8.83 -14.53
N VAL A 42 15.71 -9.21 -15.57
CA VAL A 42 17.08 -9.72 -15.42
C VAL A 42 18.03 -8.62 -14.94
N GLN A 43 17.96 -7.42 -15.53
CA GLN A 43 18.76 -6.27 -15.10
C GLN A 43 18.45 -5.87 -13.67
N THR A 44 17.17 -5.81 -13.28
CA THR A 44 16.75 -5.52 -11.91
C THR A 44 17.23 -6.59 -10.95
N ARG A 45 17.12 -7.89 -11.29
CA ARG A 45 17.67 -8.96 -10.45
C ARG A 45 19.17 -8.79 -10.22
N ILE A 46 19.94 -8.50 -11.28
CA ILE A 46 21.37 -8.25 -11.17
C ILE A 46 21.63 -7.02 -10.30
N GLY A 47 20.93 -5.91 -10.55
CA GLY A 47 21.07 -4.66 -9.81
C GLY A 47 20.79 -4.83 -8.31
N LEU A 48 19.70 -5.52 -7.96
CA LEU A 48 19.38 -5.86 -6.57
C LEU A 48 20.45 -6.76 -5.95
N SER A 49 20.92 -7.78 -6.69
CA SER A 49 21.97 -8.69 -6.19
C SER A 49 23.31 -7.99 -5.95
N LEU A 50 23.62 -6.93 -6.71
CA LEU A 50 24.81 -6.10 -6.48
C LEU A 50 24.71 -5.24 -5.22
N LYS A 51 23.50 -5.04 -4.68
CA LYS A 51 23.26 -4.31 -3.43
C LYS A 51 23.15 -5.21 -2.21
N ASP A 52 23.02 -6.51 -2.38
CA ASP A 52 23.04 -7.49 -1.28
C ASP A 52 24.48 -7.69 -0.80
N LEU A 53 24.83 -7.00 0.29
CA LEU A 53 26.17 -7.04 0.87
C LEU A 53 26.47 -8.38 1.56
N THR A 54 25.44 -9.12 1.94
CA THR A 54 25.56 -10.40 2.65
C THR A 54 25.64 -11.60 1.70
N GLY A 55 25.11 -11.45 0.48
CA GLY A 55 24.98 -12.52 -0.51
C GLY A 55 23.94 -13.58 -0.13
N GLU A 56 23.04 -13.28 0.83
CA GLU A 56 22.02 -14.22 1.32
C GLU A 56 20.74 -14.23 0.45
N GLY A 57 20.70 -13.42 -0.61
CA GLY A 57 19.54 -13.25 -1.49
C GLY A 57 18.46 -12.34 -0.92
N ASN A 58 18.80 -11.54 0.09
CA ASN A 58 17.89 -10.65 0.82
C ASN A 58 18.49 -9.25 0.92
N LEU A 59 17.63 -8.24 1.00
CA LEU A 59 18.02 -6.84 1.14
C LEU A 59 17.48 -6.27 2.44
N GLN A 60 18.33 -5.53 3.14
CA GLN A 60 17.93 -4.60 4.19
C GLN A 60 17.43 -3.28 3.59
N GLU A 61 16.76 -2.48 4.41
CA GLU A 61 16.10 -1.25 3.97
C GLU A 61 17.07 -0.31 3.23
N TYR A 62 18.26 -0.05 3.79
CA TYR A 62 19.25 0.84 3.18
C TYR A 62 19.84 0.32 1.86
N GLU A 63 19.91 -1.01 1.67
CA GLU A 63 20.39 -1.62 0.43
C GLU A 63 19.37 -1.41 -0.70
N LEU A 64 18.08 -1.58 -0.39
CA LEU A 64 17.00 -1.27 -1.32
C LEU A 64 16.87 0.24 -1.57
N GLU A 65 17.05 1.09 -0.55
CA GLU A 65 17.13 2.55 -0.72
C GLU A 65 18.25 2.94 -1.68
N SER A 66 19.42 2.32 -1.58
CA SER A 66 20.53 2.55 -2.51
C SER A 66 20.17 2.12 -3.93
N TYR A 67 19.53 0.96 -4.13
CA TYR A 67 19.07 0.53 -5.44
C TYR A 67 18.06 1.52 -6.06
N ILE A 68 17.02 1.90 -5.30
CA ILE A 68 15.97 2.81 -5.80
C ILE A 68 16.55 4.19 -6.11
N ARG A 69 17.47 4.69 -5.29
CA ARG A 69 18.16 5.97 -5.53
C ARG A 69 18.92 5.98 -6.85
N ASP A 70 19.59 4.88 -7.19
CA ASP A 70 20.29 4.74 -8.47
C ASP A 70 19.31 4.59 -9.65
N LEU A 71 18.14 3.99 -9.43
CA LEU A 71 17.10 3.78 -10.44
C LEU A 71 16.35 5.06 -10.81
N VAL A 72 16.10 5.96 -9.85
CA VAL A 72 15.28 7.18 -10.04
C VAL A 72 15.71 8.02 -11.25
N PRO A 73 17.01 8.36 -11.44
CA PRO A 73 17.47 9.14 -12.60
C PRO A 73 17.26 8.45 -13.96
N GLU A 74 17.16 7.13 -13.98
CA GLU A 74 16.93 6.35 -15.21
C GLU A 74 15.47 6.39 -15.67
N LEU A 75 14.52 6.72 -14.77
CA LEU A 75 13.09 6.75 -15.05
C LEU A 75 12.69 8.14 -15.59
N PRO A 76 12.30 8.27 -16.87
CA PRO A 76 11.94 9.54 -17.49
C PRO A 76 10.87 10.33 -16.72
N GLN A 77 9.84 9.65 -16.20
CA GLN A 77 8.76 10.27 -15.42
C GLN A 77 9.23 10.86 -14.08
N LEU A 78 10.43 10.49 -13.60
CA LEU A 78 10.97 10.93 -12.32
C LEU A 78 12.12 11.93 -12.45
N LYS A 79 12.60 12.22 -13.68
CA LYS A 79 13.75 13.10 -13.92
C LYS A 79 13.58 14.53 -13.40
N GLN A 80 12.33 14.97 -13.21
CA GLN A 80 12.03 16.33 -12.75
C GLN A 80 11.90 16.45 -11.22
N ILE A 81 12.05 15.34 -10.49
CA ILE A 81 12.05 15.37 -9.03
C ILE A 81 13.27 16.16 -8.53
N GLN A 82 13.03 17.13 -7.65
CA GLN A 82 14.09 17.93 -7.03
C GLN A 82 14.85 17.13 -5.96
N GLU A 83 16.14 17.44 -5.79
CA GLU A 83 17.06 16.78 -4.83
C GLU A 83 16.51 16.67 -3.39
N PRO A 84 15.86 17.68 -2.77
CA PRO A 84 15.29 17.53 -1.43
C PRO A 84 14.16 16.49 -1.37
N PHE A 85 13.36 16.38 -2.43
CA PHE A 85 12.22 15.46 -2.51
C PHE A 85 12.65 14.02 -2.85
N THR A 86 13.84 13.85 -3.43
CA THR A 86 14.36 12.53 -3.81
C THR A 86 14.43 11.59 -2.61
N ASN A 87 14.81 12.08 -1.42
CA ASN A 87 14.82 11.26 -0.21
C ASN A 87 13.42 10.79 0.19
N TYR A 88 12.43 11.68 0.18
CA TYR A 88 11.03 11.32 0.47
C TYR A 88 10.48 10.33 -0.55
N TYR A 89 10.84 10.48 -1.82
CA TYR A 89 10.49 9.52 -2.87
C TYR A 89 11.10 8.15 -2.60
N VAL A 90 12.41 8.07 -2.37
CA VAL A 90 13.11 6.81 -2.10
C VAL A 90 12.52 6.13 -0.86
N HIS A 91 12.33 6.84 0.25
CA HIS A 91 11.73 6.27 1.45
C HIS A 91 10.30 5.76 1.20
N THR A 92 9.46 6.52 0.49
CA THR A 92 8.10 6.11 0.14
C THR A 92 8.09 4.81 -0.66
N VAL A 93 8.87 4.73 -1.74
CA VAL A 93 8.99 3.53 -2.57
C VAL A 93 9.44 2.33 -1.72
N VAL A 94 10.51 2.50 -0.94
CA VAL A 94 11.08 1.41 -0.13
C VAL A 94 10.11 0.95 0.96
N ARG A 95 9.42 1.87 1.65
CA ARG A 95 8.41 1.50 2.65
C ARG A 95 7.31 0.64 2.05
N LYS A 96 6.87 0.88 0.81
CA LYS A 96 5.90 -0.01 0.16
C LYS A 96 6.43 -1.43 -0.01
N PHE A 97 7.68 -1.61 -0.43
CA PHE A 97 8.27 -2.96 -0.50
C PHE A 97 8.32 -3.62 0.89
N PHE A 98 8.83 -2.93 1.89
CA PHE A 98 8.98 -3.51 3.23
C PHE A 98 7.65 -3.77 3.93
N PHE A 99 6.65 -2.89 3.78
CA PHE A 99 5.34 -3.08 4.37
C PHE A 99 4.67 -4.38 3.90
N PHE A 100 4.74 -4.68 2.59
CA PHE A 100 4.08 -5.85 2.02
C PHE A 100 4.96 -7.13 2.01
N LEU A 101 6.28 -7.00 1.89
CA LEU A 101 7.19 -8.13 1.73
C LEU A 101 7.97 -8.50 3.00
N ASP A 102 7.88 -7.71 4.06
CA ASP A 102 8.41 -8.01 5.39
C ASP A 102 7.30 -7.94 6.46
N PRO A 103 6.29 -8.82 6.40
CA PRO A 103 5.15 -8.79 7.33
C PRO A 103 5.53 -9.01 8.79
N PHE A 104 6.67 -9.67 9.03
CA PHE A 104 7.20 -9.94 10.37
C PHE A 104 8.19 -8.88 10.87
N ARG A 105 8.47 -7.84 10.07
CA ARG A 105 9.34 -6.71 10.42
C ARG A 105 10.74 -7.14 10.87
N VAL A 106 11.31 -8.14 10.19
CA VAL A 106 12.70 -8.58 10.45
C VAL A 106 13.74 -7.68 9.77
N ASN A 107 13.29 -6.60 9.11
CA ASN A 107 14.07 -5.66 8.33
C ASN A 107 14.85 -6.33 7.19
N ARG A 108 14.20 -7.29 6.52
CA ARG A 108 14.77 -8.02 5.38
C ARG A 108 13.68 -8.38 4.37
N VAL A 109 13.93 -8.10 3.10
CA VAL A 109 13.07 -8.55 1.98
C VAL A 109 13.86 -9.45 1.05
N ARG A 110 13.27 -10.57 0.62
CA ARG A 110 13.95 -11.47 -0.32
C ARG A 110 13.92 -10.88 -1.72
N ILE A 111 15.05 -10.92 -2.44
CA ILE A 111 15.12 -10.40 -3.83
C ILE A 111 14.09 -11.10 -4.72
N MET A 112 13.87 -12.40 -4.51
CA MET A 112 12.88 -13.17 -5.26
C MET A 112 11.45 -12.68 -5.01
N ASP A 113 11.13 -12.23 -3.79
CA ASP A 113 9.80 -11.68 -3.48
C ASP A 113 9.63 -10.29 -4.09
N VAL A 114 10.69 -9.47 -4.09
CA VAL A 114 10.71 -8.17 -4.80
C VAL A 114 10.44 -8.37 -6.30
N LEU A 115 11.04 -9.39 -6.91
CA LEU A 115 10.82 -9.73 -8.32
C LEU A 115 9.42 -10.26 -8.61
N ALA A 116 8.78 -10.90 -7.64
CA ALA A 116 7.47 -11.54 -7.79
C ALA A 116 6.29 -10.65 -7.35
N SER A 117 6.53 -9.54 -6.66
CA SER A 117 5.48 -8.73 -6.03
C SER A 117 4.60 -7.93 -7.00
N GLY A 118 4.98 -7.82 -8.27
CA GLY A 118 4.31 -6.96 -9.25
C GLY A 118 4.61 -5.46 -9.09
N PHE A 119 5.16 -5.01 -7.96
CA PHE A 119 5.54 -3.60 -7.74
C PHE A 119 6.55 -3.09 -8.74
N LEU A 120 7.44 -4.00 -9.13
CA LEU A 120 8.43 -3.80 -10.15
C LEU A 120 7.79 -3.48 -11.52
N ASP A 121 6.68 -4.11 -11.87
CA ASP A 121 5.98 -3.78 -13.13
C ASP A 121 5.48 -2.33 -13.11
N SER A 122 4.87 -1.90 -11.99
CA SER A 122 4.44 -0.52 -11.81
C SER A 122 5.61 0.48 -11.85
N LEU A 123 6.78 0.15 -11.30
CA LEU A 123 7.98 0.98 -11.46
C LEU A 123 8.46 1.03 -12.91
N SER A 124 8.40 -0.09 -13.64
CA SER A 124 8.78 -0.16 -15.04
C SER A 124 7.86 0.68 -15.93
N ASP A 125 6.58 0.83 -15.58
CA ASP A 125 5.65 1.68 -16.33
C ASP A 125 6.11 3.14 -16.39
N LEU A 126 6.82 3.62 -15.37
CA LEU A 126 7.38 4.98 -15.32
C LEU A 126 8.49 5.24 -16.37
N ARG A 127 8.89 4.21 -17.12
CA ARG A 127 9.72 4.35 -18.32
C ARG A 127 8.94 4.91 -19.51
N ASN A 128 7.63 4.69 -19.54
CA ASN A 128 6.75 5.19 -20.59
C ASN A 128 6.44 6.67 -20.37
N THR A 129 6.86 7.53 -21.30
CA THR A 129 6.60 8.98 -21.26
C THR A 129 5.17 9.35 -21.66
N ASN A 130 4.41 8.40 -22.20
CA ASN A 130 3.06 8.63 -22.74
C ASN A 130 1.94 8.22 -21.77
N LEU A 131 2.25 8.02 -20.48
CA LEU A 131 1.23 7.74 -19.47
C LEU A 131 0.32 8.95 -19.29
N THR A 132 -0.98 8.71 -19.19
CA THR A 132 -1.97 9.76 -18.87
C THR A 132 -1.88 10.16 -17.40
N GLU A 133 -2.42 11.32 -17.05
CA GLU A 133 -2.49 11.77 -15.65
C GLU A 133 -3.25 10.79 -14.76
N ILE A 134 -4.29 10.15 -15.29
CA ILE A 134 -5.07 9.12 -14.57
C ILE A 134 -4.17 7.92 -14.26
N GLN A 135 -3.45 7.39 -15.26
CA GLN A 135 -2.54 6.26 -15.07
C GLN A 135 -1.40 6.59 -14.08
N LEU A 136 -0.89 7.83 -14.11
CA LEU A 136 0.08 8.29 -13.13
C LEU A 136 -0.51 8.38 -11.72
N SER A 137 -1.75 8.84 -11.58
CA SER A 137 -2.43 8.90 -10.28
C SER A 137 -2.77 7.54 -9.67
N GLU A 138 -3.01 6.53 -10.50
CA GLU A 138 -3.25 5.13 -10.08
C GLU A 138 -1.93 4.42 -9.74
N ASN A 139 -0.84 4.78 -10.43
CA ASN A 139 0.48 4.24 -10.13
C ASN A 139 1.03 4.87 -8.85
N TRP A 140 1.02 4.09 -7.78
CA TRP A 140 1.50 4.52 -6.47
C TRP A 140 2.98 4.94 -6.46
N PHE A 141 3.80 4.42 -7.38
CA PHE A 141 5.22 4.79 -7.50
C PHE A 141 5.44 6.04 -8.34
N SER A 142 4.40 6.65 -8.94
CA SER A 142 4.56 7.90 -9.67
C SER A 142 4.98 9.05 -8.75
N ALA A 143 5.66 10.05 -9.30
CA ALA A 143 5.99 11.26 -8.57
C ALA A 143 4.72 11.91 -7.98
N GLN A 144 3.61 11.89 -8.72
CA GLN A 144 2.34 12.48 -8.31
C GLN A 144 1.75 11.79 -7.06
N SER A 145 1.75 10.46 -7.02
CA SER A 145 1.28 9.68 -5.87
C SER A 145 2.12 9.93 -4.62
N VAL A 146 3.45 9.95 -4.76
CA VAL A 146 4.36 10.26 -3.65
C VAL A 146 4.17 11.70 -3.17
N ILE A 147 4.03 12.67 -4.09
CA ILE A 147 3.78 14.08 -3.75
C ILE A 147 2.46 14.20 -2.97
N ARG A 148 1.41 13.46 -3.34
CA ARG A 148 0.14 13.45 -2.62
C ARG A 148 0.33 13.03 -1.16
N ILE A 149 1.03 11.91 -0.94
CA ILE A 149 1.30 11.37 0.41
C ILE A 149 2.16 12.35 1.22
N TYR A 150 3.24 12.86 0.63
CA TYR A 150 4.10 13.84 1.27
C TYR A 150 3.37 15.15 1.59
N THR A 151 2.54 15.65 0.68
CA THR A 151 1.74 16.86 0.91
C THR A 151 0.77 16.65 2.06
N SER A 152 0.12 15.47 2.14
CA SER A 152 -0.73 15.14 3.28
C SER A 152 0.03 15.11 4.60
N TYR A 153 1.27 14.63 4.61
CA TYR A 153 2.11 14.66 5.82
C TYR A 153 2.42 16.08 6.27
N ILE A 154 2.90 16.93 5.37
CA ILE A 154 3.26 18.33 5.65
C ILE A 154 2.03 19.17 6.04
N GLN A 155 0.84 18.84 5.53
CA GLN A 155 -0.39 19.50 5.92
C GLN A 155 -0.84 19.16 7.35
N LEU A 156 -0.46 17.98 7.86
CA LEU A 156 -0.76 17.57 9.24
C LEU A 156 0.25 18.14 10.24
N ASP A 157 1.52 18.31 9.85
CA ASP A 157 2.60 18.87 10.69
C ASP A 157 2.42 20.41 10.84
N GLU A 158 1.59 20.83 11.78
CA GLU A 158 1.19 22.23 11.98
C GLU A 158 2.34 23.06 12.52
N ASP A 159 3.14 22.49 13.43
CA ASP A 159 4.28 23.16 14.06
C ASP A 159 5.57 23.07 13.22
N LYS A 160 5.56 22.27 12.15
CA LYS A 160 6.64 22.08 11.17
C LYS A 160 7.92 21.54 11.79
N ASN A 161 7.79 20.73 12.84
CA ASN A 161 8.93 20.10 13.50
C ASN A 161 9.43 18.84 12.74
N GLY A 162 8.69 18.38 11.73
CA GLY A 162 9.02 17.21 10.92
C GLY A 162 8.52 15.88 11.48
N LEU A 163 7.71 15.88 12.55
CA LEU A 163 7.10 14.74 13.22
C LEU A 163 5.61 15.05 13.52
N LEU A 164 4.76 14.03 13.50
CA LEU A 164 3.33 14.19 13.81
C LEU A 164 3.00 13.79 15.25
N SER A 165 2.40 14.71 16.00
CA SER A 165 1.74 14.39 17.25
C SER A 165 0.41 13.66 17.04
N LYS A 166 -0.18 13.13 18.12
CA LYS A 166 -1.52 12.51 18.10
C LYS A 166 -2.59 13.49 17.59
N ASN A 167 -2.53 14.75 18.02
CA ASN A 167 -3.50 15.78 17.65
C ASN A 167 -3.40 16.11 16.15
N GLU A 168 -2.18 16.17 15.62
CA GLU A 168 -1.94 16.40 14.20
C GLU A 168 -2.43 15.21 13.37
N LEU A 169 -2.11 13.97 13.75
CA LEU A 169 -2.62 12.79 13.04
C LEU A 169 -4.15 12.68 13.11
N ALA A 170 -4.79 13.22 14.15
CA ALA A 170 -6.24 13.28 14.24
C ALA A 170 -6.90 14.12 13.12
N GLY A 171 -6.14 14.99 12.43
CA GLY A 171 -6.59 15.69 11.23
C GLY A 171 -6.61 14.81 9.97
N TYR A 172 -6.01 13.62 10.00
CA TYR A 172 -5.93 12.72 8.86
C TYR A 172 -7.33 12.39 8.33
N ALA A 173 -7.48 12.41 7.01
CA ALA A 173 -8.75 12.19 6.32
C ALA A 173 -9.92 13.03 6.91
N LYS A 174 -9.64 14.29 7.27
CA LYS A 174 -10.60 15.24 7.87
C LYS A 174 -11.11 14.81 9.25
N GLY A 175 -10.32 14.02 9.98
CA GLY A 175 -10.68 13.54 11.31
C GLY A 175 -11.83 12.55 11.30
N ILE A 176 -11.74 11.53 10.47
CA ILE A 176 -12.67 10.38 10.52
C ILE A 176 -12.27 9.35 11.59
N LEU A 177 -11.02 9.38 12.05
CA LEU A 177 -10.45 8.41 12.98
C LEU A 177 -10.94 8.65 14.41
N THR A 178 -11.09 7.58 15.19
CA THR A 178 -11.39 7.66 16.61
C THR A 178 -10.15 7.97 17.45
N GLU A 179 -10.37 8.61 18.60
CA GLU A 179 -9.28 8.90 19.56
C GLU A 179 -8.66 7.60 20.07
N GLU A 180 -9.49 6.59 20.33
CA GLU A 180 -9.07 5.25 20.76
C GLU A 180 -8.12 4.59 19.76
N PHE A 181 -8.41 4.68 18.46
CA PHE A 181 -7.55 4.11 17.43
C PHE A 181 -6.23 4.89 17.32
N ILE A 182 -6.27 6.22 17.32
CA ILE A 182 -5.06 7.06 17.27
C ILE A 182 -4.17 6.78 18.49
N ASP A 183 -4.75 6.69 19.68
CA ASP A 183 -4.01 6.37 20.89
C ASP A 183 -3.26 5.04 20.77
N ARG A 184 -3.92 4.03 20.19
CA ARG A 184 -3.31 2.72 19.96
C ARG A 184 -2.24 2.72 18.90
N VAL A 185 -2.39 3.49 17.82
CA VAL A 185 -1.34 3.68 16.81
C VAL A 185 -0.05 4.20 17.46
N PHE A 186 -0.14 5.22 18.31
CA PHE A 186 1.04 5.81 18.97
C PHE A 186 1.60 4.97 20.13
N GLN A 187 0.80 4.08 20.71
CA GLN A 187 1.25 3.14 21.74
C GLN A 187 1.94 1.91 21.15
N GLU A 188 1.46 1.43 20.01
CA GLU A 188 1.90 0.17 19.40
C GLU A 188 3.08 0.37 18.44
N PHE A 189 3.08 1.47 17.68
CA PHE A 189 4.08 1.71 16.64
C PHE A 189 5.18 2.67 17.08
N LEU A 190 6.27 2.67 16.30
CA LEU A 190 7.46 3.47 16.60
C LEU A 190 7.09 4.95 16.68
N THR A 191 7.46 5.57 17.80
CA THR A 191 7.33 7.01 18.03
C THR A 191 8.58 7.53 18.70
N TYR A 192 8.88 8.81 18.45
CA TYR A 192 9.98 9.55 19.05
C TYR A 192 9.38 10.62 19.96
N ASN A 193 9.53 10.44 21.28
CA ASN A 193 8.91 11.32 22.28
C ASN A 193 7.38 11.47 22.10
N GLY A 194 6.70 10.40 21.68
CA GLY A 194 5.26 10.42 21.43
C GLY A 194 4.85 11.06 20.10
N GLN A 195 5.80 11.31 19.19
CA GLN A 195 5.54 11.81 17.84
C GLN A 195 5.96 10.78 16.78
N MET A 196 5.23 10.76 15.65
CA MET A 196 5.40 9.83 14.55
C MET A 196 6.28 10.46 13.47
N ASP A 197 7.29 9.73 12.99
CA ASP A 197 8.11 10.19 11.86
C ASP A 197 7.47 9.86 10.51
N TYR A 198 8.07 10.37 9.43
CA TYR A 198 7.55 10.14 8.07
C TYR A 198 7.50 8.65 7.70
N LYS A 199 8.49 7.84 8.10
CA LYS A 199 8.49 6.39 7.80
C LYS A 199 7.35 5.66 8.50
N SER A 200 7.06 6.00 9.75
CA SER A 200 5.94 5.44 10.51
C SER A 200 4.60 5.92 9.95
N TYR A 201 4.53 7.17 9.49
CA TYR A 201 3.36 7.69 8.77
C TYR A 201 3.11 6.94 7.45
N LEU A 202 4.17 6.59 6.70
CA LEU A 202 4.03 5.80 5.48
C LEU A 202 3.43 4.42 5.74
N ASP A 203 3.86 3.73 6.80
CA ASP A 203 3.25 2.46 7.21
C ASP A 203 1.77 2.61 7.54
N PHE A 204 1.43 3.69 8.25
CA PHE A 204 0.05 4.03 8.58
C PHE A 204 -0.78 4.25 7.30
N VAL A 205 -0.31 5.06 6.35
CA VAL A 205 -1.01 5.33 5.08
C VAL A 205 -1.15 4.06 4.25
N LEU A 206 -0.09 3.24 4.16
CA LEU A 206 -0.12 1.96 3.45
C LEU A 206 -1.18 1.02 4.03
N ALA A 207 -1.28 0.93 5.36
CA ALA A 207 -2.32 0.15 6.02
C ALA A 207 -3.73 0.71 5.72
N MET A 208 -3.89 2.04 5.79
CA MET A 208 -5.18 2.70 5.56
C MET A 208 -5.69 2.62 4.12
N GLU A 209 -4.79 2.68 3.12
CA GLU A 209 -5.14 2.56 1.70
C GLU A 209 -5.41 1.10 1.27
N ASN A 210 -4.91 0.10 2.03
CA ASN A 210 -4.94 -1.32 1.63
C ASN A 210 -5.54 -2.20 2.73
N LYS A 211 -6.68 -1.81 3.32
CA LYS A 211 -7.23 -2.45 4.55
C LYS A 211 -7.52 -3.95 4.43
N SER A 212 -7.82 -4.45 3.23
CA SER A 212 -8.08 -5.87 2.96
C SER A 212 -6.81 -6.72 2.83
N GLU A 213 -5.64 -6.10 2.63
CA GLU A 213 -4.39 -6.85 2.48
C GLU A 213 -3.97 -7.49 3.81
N PRO A 214 -3.48 -8.75 3.82
CA PRO A 214 -3.08 -9.45 5.04
C PRO A 214 -2.10 -8.67 5.92
N GLN A 215 -1.20 -7.90 5.31
CA GLN A 215 -0.20 -7.08 5.99
C GLN A 215 -0.83 -5.89 6.71
N SER A 216 -1.84 -5.27 6.09
CA SER A 216 -2.64 -4.21 6.70
C SER A 216 -3.52 -4.77 7.81
N ILE A 217 -4.16 -5.93 7.60
CA ILE A 217 -4.90 -6.65 8.64
C ILE A 217 -3.99 -6.91 9.85
N GLY A 218 -2.77 -7.40 9.63
CA GLY A 218 -1.78 -7.58 10.68
C GLY A 218 -1.35 -6.28 11.36
N TYR A 219 -1.30 -5.16 10.63
CA TYR A 219 -1.08 -3.83 11.19
C TYR A 219 -2.20 -3.43 12.16
N PHE A 220 -3.45 -3.46 11.71
CA PHE A 220 -4.59 -3.10 12.56
C PHE A 220 -4.77 -4.05 13.74
N PHE A 221 -4.56 -5.35 13.53
CA PHE A 221 -4.65 -6.33 14.60
C PHE A 221 -3.69 -6.02 15.76
N ARG A 222 -2.44 -5.62 15.46
CA ARG A 222 -1.49 -5.19 16.51
C ARG A 222 -1.98 -3.95 17.27
N ALA A 223 -2.55 -2.97 16.55
CA ALA A 223 -3.14 -1.80 17.20
C ALA A 223 -4.31 -2.21 18.13
N PHE A 224 -5.12 -3.17 17.70
CA PHE A 224 -6.28 -3.65 18.45
C PHE A 224 -5.97 -4.63 19.58
N ASP A 225 -4.88 -5.40 19.51
CA ASP A 225 -4.49 -6.36 20.54
C ASP A 225 -3.86 -5.65 21.75
N ILE A 226 -4.67 -4.87 22.46
CA ILE A 226 -4.27 -4.07 23.63
C ILE A 226 -3.55 -4.92 24.68
N ALA A 227 -3.93 -6.19 24.82
CA ALA A 227 -3.37 -7.10 25.80
C ALA A 227 -2.13 -7.88 25.31
N GLY A 228 -1.79 -7.80 24.02
CA GLY A 228 -0.70 -8.55 23.40
C GLY A 228 -0.86 -10.07 23.48
N LYS A 229 -2.11 -10.58 23.45
CA LYS A 229 -2.42 -12.00 23.65
C LYS A 229 -2.70 -12.75 22.35
N GLY A 230 -2.57 -12.09 21.20
CA GLY A 230 -2.89 -12.65 19.90
C GLY A 230 -4.39 -12.89 19.70
N LYS A 231 -5.25 -12.20 20.46
CA LYS A 231 -6.72 -12.33 20.34
C LYS A 231 -7.46 -11.08 20.75
N LEU A 232 -8.51 -10.74 20.02
CA LEU A 232 -9.44 -9.67 20.37
C LEU A 232 -10.54 -10.22 21.27
N THR A 233 -10.84 -9.49 22.34
CA THR A 233 -11.89 -9.87 23.30
C THR A 233 -13.09 -8.95 23.14
N TYR A 234 -14.27 -9.39 23.61
CA TYR A 234 -15.47 -8.56 23.66
C TYR A 234 -15.20 -7.16 24.23
N VAL A 235 -14.45 -7.07 25.34
CA VAL A 235 -14.13 -5.81 26.01
C VAL A 235 -13.30 -4.88 25.12
N VAL A 236 -12.34 -5.44 24.39
CA VAL A 236 -11.48 -4.68 23.45
C VAL A 236 -12.31 -4.17 22.27
N LEU A 237 -13.13 -5.03 21.67
CA LEU A 237 -14.01 -4.65 20.56
C LEU A 237 -15.01 -3.57 21.01
N LYS A 238 -15.59 -3.73 22.21
CA LYS A 238 -16.51 -2.77 22.81
C LYS A 238 -15.86 -1.41 23.05
N TYR A 239 -14.60 -1.38 23.49
CA TYR A 239 -13.84 -0.16 23.69
C TYR A 239 -13.71 0.68 22.40
N PHE A 240 -13.33 0.07 21.27
CA PHE A 240 -13.25 0.79 19.99
C PHE A 240 -14.63 1.20 19.46
N TYR A 241 -15.62 0.32 19.57
CA TYR A 241 -17.01 0.65 19.21
C TYR A 241 -17.55 1.84 20.01
N ASP A 242 -17.26 1.93 21.31
CA ASP A 242 -17.67 3.06 22.15
C ASP A 242 -17.03 4.38 21.69
N GLY A 243 -15.81 4.33 21.13
CA GLY A 243 -15.17 5.46 20.48
C GLY A 243 -15.89 5.94 19.23
N ILE A 244 -16.29 4.98 18.38
CA ILE A 244 -16.99 5.27 17.11
C ILE A 244 -18.36 5.88 17.39
N THR A 245 -19.13 5.27 18.29
CA THR A 245 -20.46 5.77 18.65
C THR A 245 -20.39 7.16 19.27
N ARG A 246 -19.38 7.44 20.11
CA ARG A 246 -19.16 8.79 20.64
C ARG A 246 -18.90 9.80 19.53
N ARG A 247 -18.07 9.45 18.53
CA ARG A 247 -17.79 10.33 17.40
C ARG A 247 -19.01 10.51 16.48
N LEU A 248 -19.78 9.47 16.21
CA LEU A 248 -21.04 9.53 15.46
C LEU A 248 -22.06 10.49 16.08
N VAL A 249 -22.22 10.41 17.41
CA VAL A 249 -23.10 11.33 18.15
C VAL A 249 -22.62 12.77 18.04
N GLN A 250 -21.31 13.01 18.12
CA GLN A 250 -20.72 14.34 17.96
C GLN A 250 -20.92 14.90 16.54
N THR A 251 -20.93 14.05 15.51
CA THR A 251 -21.22 14.44 14.13
C THR A 251 -22.71 14.60 13.82
N GLY A 252 -23.59 14.35 14.80
CA GLY A 252 -25.04 14.59 14.69
C GLY A 252 -25.86 13.38 14.25
N SER A 253 -25.25 12.19 14.17
CA SER A 253 -25.98 10.95 13.87
C SER A 253 -26.89 10.57 15.04
N LYS A 254 -28.14 10.23 14.74
CA LYS A 254 -29.17 9.87 15.75
C LYS A 254 -29.39 8.37 15.89
N GLU A 255 -28.93 7.59 14.91
CA GLU A 255 -29.05 6.14 14.90
C GLU A 255 -27.70 5.52 15.20
N ILE A 256 -27.70 4.58 16.15
CA ILE A 256 -26.52 3.85 16.59
C ILE A 256 -26.87 2.38 16.48
N VAL A 257 -26.18 1.68 15.58
CA VAL A 257 -26.34 0.22 15.45
C VAL A 257 -25.90 -0.44 16.76
N PRO A 258 -26.72 -1.30 17.38
CA PRO A 258 -26.35 -2.05 18.57
C PRO A 258 -25.05 -2.83 18.42
N PHE A 259 -24.27 -2.91 19.50
CA PHE A 259 -22.98 -3.61 19.47
C PHE A 259 -23.10 -5.10 19.12
N GLU A 260 -24.18 -5.77 19.54
CA GLU A 260 -24.40 -7.20 19.26
C GLU A 260 -24.59 -7.49 17.76
N ASP A 261 -25.20 -6.56 17.02
CA ASP A 261 -25.38 -6.69 15.58
C ASP A 261 -24.02 -6.57 14.87
N ILE A 262 -23.18 -5.63 15.34
CA ILE A 262 -21.81 -5.48 14.84
C ILE A 262 -20.94 -6.68 15.21
N LEU A 263 -21.10 -7.26 16.40
CA LEU A 263 -20.37 -8.46 16.78
C LEU A 263 -20.70 -9.65 15.88
N THR A 264 -21.99 -9.87 15.59
CA THR A 264 -22.43 -10.93 14.69
C THR A 264 -21.77 -10.77 13.33
N GLU A 265 -21.78 -9.55 12.80
CA GLU A 265 -21.17 -9.22 11.51
C GLU A 265 -19.63 -9.31 11.53
N ILE A 266 -19.00 -8.98 12.65
CA ILE A 266 -17.55 -9.14 12.85
C ILE A 266 -17.14 -10.62 12.76
N PHE A 267 -17.95 -11.52 13.29
CA PHE A 267 -17.69 -12.95 13.23
C PHE A 267 -18.01 -13.57 11.86
N ASP A 268 -18.92 -12.96 11.09
CA ASP A 268 -19.31 -13.45 9.77
C ASP A 268 -18.43 -12.89 8.63
N MET A 269 -17.87 -11.68 8.75
CA MET A 269 -17.04 -11.01 7.72
C MET A 269 -15.79 -10.32 8.29
N GLY A 270 -14.66 -11.06 8.32
CA GLY A 270 -13.41 -10.62 8.93
C GLY A 270 -12.76 -9.33 8.35
N GLU A 271 -12.95 -9.01 7.06
CA GLU A 271 -12.41 -7.78 6.45
C GLU A 271 -13.17 -6.52 6.88
N THR A 272 -14.48 -6.65 7.11
CA THR A 272 -15.37 -5.54 7.47
C THR A 272 -15.07 -5.00 8.86
N VAL A 273 -14.57 -5.85 9.76
CA VAL A 273 -14.20 -5.55 11.14
C VAL A 273 -13.26 -4.36 11.27
N ILE A 274 -12.25 -4.29 10.40
CA ILE A 274 -11.21 -3.26 10.51
C ILE A 274 -11.78 -1.90 10.18
N SER A 275 -12.44 -1.77 9.03
CA SER A 275 -13.08 -0.52 8.60
C SER A 275 -14.15 -0.07 9.59
N LEU A 276 -14.89 -1.02 10.18
CA LEU A 276 -15.89 -0.75 11.21
C LEU A 276 -15.30 -0.25 12.53
N LEU A 277 -14.05 -0.59 12.87
CA LEU A 277 -13.45 -0.32 14.19
C LEU A 277 -12.46 0.86 14.21
N ILE A 278 -12.03 1.36 13.05
CA ILE A 278 -11.02 2.44 12.95
C ILE A 278 -11.60 3.81 12.60
N ASP A 279 -12.63 3.88 11.74
CA ASP A 279 -13.11 5.16 11.22
C ASP A 279 -14.62 5.19 10.98
N VAL A 280 -15.20 6.38 11.18
CA VAL A 280 -16.66 6.61 11.16
C VAL A 280 -17.25 6.44 9.76
N GLN A 281 -16.49 6.72 8.70
CA GLN A 281 -16.98 6.59 7.33
C GLN A 281 -17.08 5.13 6.91
N GLY A 282 -16.14 4.28 7.32
CA GLY A 282 -16.21 2.82 7.17
C GLY A 282 -17.43 2.24 7.85
N PHE A 283 -17.79 2.76 9.03
CA PHE A 283 -19.04 2.43 9.72
C PHE A 283 -20.29 2.82 8.92
N LEU A 284 -20.36 4.07 8.44
CA LEU A 284 -21.54 4.58 7.70
C LEU A 284 -21.69 3.95 6.29
N MET A 285 -20.59 3.66 5.59
CA MET A 285 -20.63 2.96 4.30
C MET A 285 -21.13 1.53 4.48
N TYR A 286 -20.82 0.90 5.60
CA TYR A 286 -21.33 -0.40 5.95
C TYR A 286 -22.83 -0.37 6.27
N GLU A 287 -23.26 0.58 7.09
CA GLU A 287 -24.68 0.76 7.44
C GLU A 287 -25.55 0.95 6.18
N ASN A 288 -25.04 1.70 5.20
CA ASN A 288 -25.74 1.97 3.95
C ASN A 288 -25.45 0.95 2.84
N ARG A 289 -24.75 -0.17 3.12
CA ARG A 289 -24.31 -1.10 2.06
C ARG A 289 -25.46 -1.70 1.25
N GLU A 290 -26.59 -1.99 1.88
CA GLU A 290 -27.76 -2.54 1.20
C GLU A 290 -28.46 -1.49 0.33
N ALA A 291 -28.48 -0.23 0.78
CA ALA A 291 -29.01 0.90 0.00
C ALA A 291 -28.11 1.23 -1.21
N LEU A 292 -26.78 1.22 -1.02
CA LEU A 292 -25.81 1.44 -2.09
C LEU A 292 -25.82 0.31 -3.13
N VAL A 293 -26.00 -0.94 -2.69
CA VAL A 293 -26.14 -2.09 -3.60
C VAL A 293 -27.46 -1.99 -4.39
N ALA A 294 -28.56 -1.57 -3.75
CA ALA A 294 -29.83 -1.33 -4.44
C ALA A 294 -29.74 -0.22 -5.50
N GLU A 295 -29.10 0.92 -5.18
CA GLU A 295 -28.87 2.01 -6.15
C GLU A 295 -27.99 1.57 -7.33
N SER A 296 -26.95 0.77 -7.08
CA SER A 296 -26.06 0.25 -8.14
C SER A 296 -26.74 -0.73 -9.09
N ILE A 297 -27.76 -1.46 -8.60
CA ILE A 297 -28.57 -2.38 -9.41
C ILE A 297 -29.57 -1.59 -10.25
N GLU A 298 -30.21 -0.55 -9.68
CA GLU A 298 -31.10 0.35 -10.44
C GLU A 298 -30.36 1.11 -11.55
N GLU A 299 -29.12 1.55 -11.33
CA GLU A 299 -28.31 2.20 -12.39
C GLU A 299 -27.82 1.22 -13.47
N ALA A 300 -27.68 -0.07 -13.16
CA ALA A 300 -27.28 -1.09 -14.13
C ALA A 300 -28.46 -1.60 -14.99
N GLU A 301 -29.70 -1.31 -14.58
CA GLU A 301 -30.93 -1.66 -15.30
C GLU A 301 -31.46 -0.51 -16.19
N LEU A 302 -30.77 0.64 -16.22
CA LEU A 302 -31.03 1.80 -17.08
C LEU A 302 -30.06 1.87 -18.28
#